data_AF-A0A0L0FKS0-F1
#
_entry.id   AF-A0A0L0FKS0-F1
#
_cell.length_a   1.000
_cell.length_b   1.000
_cell.length_c   1.000
_cell.angle_alpha   90.00
_cell.angle_beta   90.00
_cell.angle_gamma   90.00
#
_symmetry.space_group_name_H-M   'P 1'
#
loop_
_entity.id
_entity.type
_entity.pdbx_description
1 polymer ?
#
loop_
_entity_poly.entity_id
_entity_poly.type
_entity_poly.pdbx_seq_one_letter_code
_entity_poly.pdbx_strand_id
1 'polypeptide(L)'
;MTKARLLPRCIVNADPDVAESPNLATGTTVLQKIKLSVMQFNVLADSLAYSAAFPLASTECLKWSHRAPLILEEIVRFSPTVVCLEEVDHFDELDAALRCEGYEGVFLKKSKGDSLDGCAVFYKTLEFKLGNRHDLLYRDELNNDDNQVALSVVLQHTRSSRKVHVVTTHLKAKDDFEDVRLEQIKVLSLFLTQECYATLPLVVCGDLNTECDGPVYAHLMQLPTLKLDSAYRQFYGKEPPHTTLKHRPPITRRRTIDYIFYSTQHFKSPSSVLRIPSEEEVGEAFLPCERYPSDHIAIMSVLVLRPQL
;
A
#
# COMPACT_ATOMS: atom_id res chain seq x y z
N MET A 1 1.08 -25.31 -23.50
CA MET A 1 1.64 -24.10 -22.87
C MET A 1 0.93 -23.90 -21.55
N THR A 2 1.63 -24.09 -20.42
CA THR A 2 1.08 -23.86 -19.08
C THR A 2 0.80 -22.35 -18.97
N LYS A 3 -0.46 -21.95 -18.81
CA LYS A 3 -0.79 -20.53 -18.57
C LYS A 3 -0.06 -20.06 -17.31
N ALA A 4 0.51 -18.86 -17.34
CA ALA A 4 1.17 -18.28 -16.18
C ALA A 4 0.17 -18.16 -15.01
N ARG A 5 0.61 -18.57 -13.80
CA ARG A 5 -0.24 -18.69 -12.61
C ARG A 5 -0.81 -17.35 -12.14
N LEU A 6 -0.03 -16.27 -12.24
CA LEU A 6 -0.46 -14.91 -11.94
C LEU A 6 -0.64 -14.04 -13.20
N LEU A 7 -1.30 -12.90 -13.03
CA LEU A 7 -1.35 -11.84 -14.05
C LEU A 7 0.07 -11.38 -14.46
N PRO A 8 0.28 -10.98 -15.74
CA PRO A 8 1.55 -10.44 -16.17
C PRO A 8 1.77 -9.08 -15.51
N ARG A 9 2.86 -8.96 -14.75
CA ARG A 9 3.24 -7.76 -13.99
C ARG A 9 4.74 -7.53 -14.20
N CYS A 10 5.18 -6.28 -14.32
CA CYS A 10 6.59 -5.93 -14.44
C CYS A 10 6.91 -4.59 -13.78
N ILE A 11 8.16 -4.41 -13.38
CA ILE A 11 8.69 -3.14 -12.89
C ILE A 11 8.94 -2.23 -14.09
N VAL A 12 8.40 -1.02 -14.03
CA VAL A 12 8.65 0.06 -15.00
C VAL A 12 9.61 1.04 -14.35
N ASN A 13 10.76 1.28 -14.98
CA ASN A 13 11.76 2.23 -14.49
C ASN A 13 11.50 3.62 -15.07
N ALA A 14 11.85 4.65 -14.31
CA ALA A 14 11.87 6.03 -14.80
C ALA A 14 12.90 6.14 -15.94
N ASP A 15 12.61 7.02 -16.90
CA ASP A 15 13.53 7.30 -18.01
C ASP A 15 14.88 7.80 -17.45
N PRO A 16 16.03 7.18 -17.81
CA PRO A 16 17.34 7.61 -17.36
C PRO A 16 17.61 9.10 -17.64
N ASP A 17 17.03 9.69 -18.68
CA ASP A 17 17.25 11.10 -19.03
C ASP A 17 16.49 12.10 -18.14
N VAL A 18 15.50 11.63 -17.36
CA VAL A 18 14.82 12.41 -16.31
C VAL A 18 15.55 12.26 -14.96
N ALA A 19 16.47 11.30 -14.86
CA ALA A 19 17.20 10.94 -13.66
C ALA A 19 18.68 11.35 -13.76
N GLU A 20 18.95 12.60 -13.39
CA GLU A 20 20.29 13.19 -13.12
C GLU A 20 20.96 13.89 -14.33
N SER A 21 20.96 15.23 -14.34
CA SER A 21 22.02 15.99 -15.02
C SER A 21 23.38 15.59 -14.44
N PRO A 22 24.41 15.31 -15.26
CA PRO A 22 25.70 14.90 -14.77
C PRO A 22 26.43 16.10 -14.15
N ASN A 23 26.41 16.20 -12.82
CA ASN A 23 27.33 17.09 -12.12
C ASN A 23 28.72 16.48 -12.15
N LEU A 24 29.61 17.15 -12.87
CA LEU A 24 31.04 16.91 -12.89
C LEU A 24 31.60 17.28 -11.49
N ALA A 25 31.80 16.30 -10.61
CA ALA A 25 32.52 16.49 -9.36
C ALA A 25 33.47 15.31 -9.09
N THR A 26 34.74 15.66 -9.04
CA THR A 26 35.90 14.85 -8.69
C THR A 26 35.82 14.33 -7.25
N GLY A 27 36.11 13.04 -7.06
CA GLY A 27 36.52 12.44 -5.78
C GLY A 27 35.60 12.66 -4.60
N THR A 28 34.56 11.84 -4.43
CA THR A 28 33.76 11.81 -3.20
C THR A 28 33.27 10.40 -2.92
N THR A 29 33.38 9.97 -1.66
CA THR A 29 32.81 8.75 -1.11
C THR A 29 31.38 8.57 -1.63
N VAL A 30 31.09 7.48 -2.34
CA VAL A 30 29.75 7.21 -2.88
C VAL A 30 28.78 7.10 -1.70
N LEU A 31 28.02 8.16 -1.42
CA LEU A 31 26.97 8.12 -0.41
C LEU A 31 26.00 6.99 -0.78
N GLN A 32 25.86 6.01 0.11
CA GLN A 32 25.02 4.85 -0.15
C GLN A 32 23.56 5.31 -0.32
N LYS A 33 23.02 5.16 -1.54
CA LYS A 33 21.62 5.45 -1.85
C LYS A 33 20.75 4.47 -1.07
N ILE A 34 19.96 4.95 -0.11
CA ILE A 34 19.00 4.12 0.62
C ILE A 34 17.72 4.04 -0.22
N LYS A 35 17.43 2.84 -0.72
CA LYS A 35 16.24 2.55 -1.50
C LYS A 35 15.19 1.92 -0.59
N LEU A 36 13.97 2.37 -0.73
CA LEU A 36 12.80 1.83 -0.06
C LEU A 36 11.82 1.39 -1.15
N SER A 37 11.71 0.09 -1.37
CA SER A 37 10.67 -0.47 -2.22
C SER A 37 9.46 -0.83 -1.36
N VAL A 38 8.34 -0.17 -1.63
CA VAL A 38 7.11 -0.26 -0.82
C VAL A 38 6.02 -0.85 -1.69
N MET A 39 5.44 -1.95 -1.25
CA MET A 39 4.22 -2.54 -1.81
C MET A 39 3.03 -2.17 -0.93
N GLN A 40 1.91 -1.85 -1.57
CA GLN A 40 0.62 -1.60 -0.95
C GLN A 40 -0.41 -2.55 -1.56
N PHE A 41 -1.16 -3.27 -0.74
CA PHE A 41 -2.08 -4.30 -1.22
C PHE A 41 -3.21 -4.64 -0.23
N ASN A 42 -4.45 -4.29 -0.57
CA ASN A 42 -5.63 -4.88 0.05
C ASN A 42 -5.79 -6.34 -0.42
N VAL A 43 -5.65 -7.30 0.50
CA VAL A 43 -5.57 -8.73 0.15
C VAL A 43 -6.91 -9.45 0.03
N LEU A 44 -8.02 -8.72 0.23
CA LEU A 44 -9.38 -9.26 0.33
C LEU A 44 -9.51 -10.30 1.44
N ALA A 45 -10.15 -9.91 2.55
CA ALA A 45 -10.37 -10.80 3.69
C ALA A 45 -11.12 -12.07 3.26
N ASP A 46 -10.78 -13.23 3.82
CA ASP A 46 -11.47 -14.50 3.49
C ASP A 46 -12.95 -14.47 3.84
N SER A 47 -13.27 -13.83 4.96
CA SER A 47 -14.66 -13.55 5.36
C SER A 47 -15.44 -12.70 4.34
N LEU A 48 -14.76 -11.97 3.45
CA LEU A 48 -15.35 -11.11 2.42
C LEU A 48 -15.30 -11.71 1.00
N ALA A 49 -14.60 -12.84 0.82
CA ALA A 49 -14.41 -13.52 -0.45
C ALA A 49 -15.48 -14.60 -0.71
N TYR A 50 -16.73 -14.18 -0.96
CA TYR A 50 -17.85 -15.12 -1.19
C TYR A 50 -18.59 -14.86 -2.52
N SER A 51 -19.22 -15.90 -3.07
CA SER A 51 -19.78 -15.87 -4.43
C SER A 51 -20.85 -14.79 -4.67
N ALA A 52 -21.62 -14.41 -3.65
CA ALA A 52 -22.57 -13.31 -3.81
C ALA A 52 -21.89 -11.93 -3.93
N ALA A 53 -20.69 -11.76 -3.35
CA ALA A 53 -19.88 -10.56 -3.55
C ALA A 53 -19.13 -10.58 -4.90
N PHE A 54 -18.75 -11.77 -5.39
CA PHE A 54 -17.98 -11.95 -6.62
C PHE A 54 -18.57 -13.06 -7.50
N PRO A 55 -19.70 -12.82 -8.19
CA PRO A 55 -20.43 -13.86 -8.89
C PRO A 55 -19.77 -14.33 -10.20
N LEU A 56 -18.79 -13.58 -10.72
CA LEU A 56 -18.01 -13.99 -11.88
C LEU A 56 -16.76 -14.80 -11.51
N ALA A 57 -16.38 -14.80 -10.23
CA ALA A 57 -15.28 -15.61 -9.73
C ALA A 57 -15.79 -17.03 -9.45
N SER A 58 -14.99 -18.05 -9.83
CA SER A 58 -15.31 -19.42 -9.44
C SER A 58 -15.19 -19.58 -7.92
N THR A 59 -16.00 -20.46 -7.33
CA THR A 59 -15.92 -20.76 -5.89
C THR A 59 -14.54 -21.26 -5.47
N GLU A 60 -13.84 -22.01 -6.32
CA GLU A 60 -12.48 -22.46 -6.04
C GLU A 60 -11.49 -21.30 -5.95
N CYS A 61 -11.63 -20.27 -6.80
CA CYS A 61 -10.76 -19.10 -6.77
C CYS A 61 -10.94 -18.23 -5.53
N LEU A 62 -12.12 -18.29 -4.91
CA LEU A 62 -12.45 -17.49 -3.73
C LEU A 62 -11.91 -18.11 -2.42
N LYS A 63 -11.66 -19.43 -2.40
CA LYS A 63 -11.14 -20.10 -1.19
C LYS A 63 -9.78 -19.55 -0.80
N TRP A 64 -9.57 -19.29 0.49
CA TRP A 64 -8.26 -18.96 1.06
C TRP A 64 -7.13 -19.89 0.58
N SER A 65 -7.38 -21.20 0.53
CA SER A 65 -6.40 -22.19 0.08
C SER A 65 -5.90 -21.98 -1.36
N HIS A 66 -6.69 -21.30 -2.20
CA HIS A 66 -6.28 -20.88 -3.54
C HIS A 66 -5.61 -19.50 -3.52
N ARG A 67 -6.18 -18.55 -2.78
CA ARG A 67 -5.75 -17.14 -2.76
C ARG A 67 -4.43 -16.94 -2.02
N ALA A 68 -4.23 -17.56 -0.86
CA ALA A 68 -3.04 -17.33 -0.03
C ALA A 68 -1.72 -17.63 -0.74
N PRO A 69 -1.56 -18.76 -1.46
CA PRO A 69 -0.35 -18.99 -2.26
C PRO A 69 -0.10 -17.93 -3.33
N LEU A 70 -1.16 -17.37 -3.92
CA LEU A 70 -1.06 -16.32 -4.95
C LEU A 70 -0.72 -14.96 -4.34
N ILE A 71 -1.24 -14.64 -3.15
CA ILE A 71 -0.86 -13.42 -2.40
C ILE A 71 0.63 -13.47 -2.09
N LEU A 72 1.10 -14.59 -1.55
CA LEU A 72 2.51 -14.81 -1.25
C LEU A 72 3.38 -14.76 -2.51
N GLU A 73 2.96 -15.41 -3.60
CA GLU A 73 3.69 -15.39 -4.88
C GLU A 73 3.79 -13.96 -5.45
N GLU A 74 2.73 -13.15 -5.39
CA GLU A 74 2.76 -11.75 -5.84
C GLU A 74 3.76 -10.91 -5.01
N ILE A 75 3.79 -11.08 -3.68
CA ILE A 75 4.74 -10.38 -2.80
C ILE A 75 6.18 -10.84 -3.08
N VAL A 76 6.43 -12.14 -3.06
CA VAL A 76 7.78 -12.73 -3.19
C VAL A 76 8.38 -12.46 -4.57
N ARG A 77 7.57 -12.51 -5.63
CA ARG A 77 8.00 -12.22 -7.00
C ARG A 77 8.66 -10.85 -7.15
N PHE A 78 8.20 -9.85 -6.39
CA PHE A 78 8.76 -8.49 -6.44
C PHE A 78 9.67 -8.15 -5.26
N SER A 79 9.66 -8.98 -4.21
CA SER A 79 10.51 -8.89 -3.01
C SER A 79 10.67 -7.44 -2.50
N PRO A 80 9.58 -6.69 -2.26
CA PRO A 80 9.65 -5.33 -1.74
C PRO A 80 10.33 -5.29 -0.37
N THR A 81 10.98 -4.19 -0.01
CA THR A 81 11.59 -4.03 1.32
C THR A 81 10.56 -3.82 2.42
N VAL A 82 9.39 -3.28 2.06
CA VAL A 82 8.25 -3.03 2.95
C VAL A 82 6.96 -3.41 2.23
N VAL A 83 6.05 -4.09 2.92
CA VAL A 83 4.71 -4.45 2.43
C VAL A 83 3.68 -3.90 3.41
N CYS A 84 2.75 -3.11 2.91
CA CYS A 84 1.56 -2.62 3.61
C CYS A 84 0.36 -3.42 3.09
N LEU A 85 -0.38 -4.04 4.00
CA LEU A 85 -1.55 -4.85 3.66
C LEU A 85 -2.79 -4.39 4.44
N GLU A 86 -3.93 -4.41 3.79
CA GLU A 86 -5.26 -4.23 4.38
C GLU A 86 -6.10 -5.49 4.19
N GLU A 87 -7.17 -5.61 4.98
CA GLU A 87 -8.06 -6.78 4.99
C GLU A 87 -7.37 -8.10 5.36
N VAL A 88 -6.37 -8.04 6.25
CA VAL A 88 -5.66 -9.22 6.71
C VAL A 88 -6.42 -9.91 7.84
N ASP A 89 -7.10 -11.03 7.57
CA ASP A 89 -7.75 -11.90 8.57
C ASP A 89 -7.03 -13.24 8.83
N HIS A 90 -5.94 -13.51 8.10
CA HIS A 90 -5.06 -14.68 8.26
C HIS A 90 -3.60 -14.28 8.53
N PHE A 91 -3.38 -13.34 9.46
CA PHE A 91 -2.04 -12.78 9.72
C PHE A 91 -0.99 -13.84 10.05
N ASP A 92 -1.27 -14.77 10.97
CA ASP A 92 -0.29 -15.75 11.44
C ASP A 92 0.23 -16.66 10.31
N GLU A 93 -0.63 -17.01 9.34
CA GLU A 93 -0.25 -17.81 8.19
C GLU A 93 0.63 -17.02 7.21
N LEU A 94 0.24 -15.78 6.91
CA LEU A 94 1.04 -14.88 6.07
C LEU A 94 2.40 -14.57 6.69
N ASP A 95 2.43 -14.32 8.01
CA ASP A 95 3.65 -14.02 8.75
C ASP A 95 4.58 -15.23 8.85
N ALA A 96 4.05 -16.44 9.07
CA ALA A 96 4.85 -17.66 9.02
C ALA A 96 5.51 -17.87 7.65
N ALA A 97 4.76 -17.67 6.56
CA ALA A 97 5.28 -17.82 5.21
C ALA A 97 6.30 -16.72 4.84
N LEU A 98 5.98 -15.45 5.09
CA LEU A 98 6.85 -14.32 4.76
C LEU A 98 8.13 -14.28 5.63
N ARG A 99 8.09 -14.86 6.84
CA ARG A 99 9.30 -15.05 7.66
C ARG A 99 10.33 -15.93 6.98
N CYS A 100 9.90 -16.95 6.25
CA CYS A 100 10.80 -17.79 5.45
C CYS A 100 11.50 -16.99 4.33
N GLU A 101 10.87 -15.91 3.89
CA GLU A 101 11.37 -14.97 2.89
C GLU A 101 12.15 -13.79 3.51
N GLY A 102 12.41 -13.82 4.82
CA GLY A 102 13.20 -12.81 5.53
C GLY A 102 12.44 -11.56 5.97
N TYR A 103 11.10 -11.61 5.97
CA TYR A 103 10.27 -10.56 6.54
C TYR A 103 9.97 -10.78 8.02
N GLU A 104 9.61 -9.70 8.69
CA GLU A 104 8.92 -9.71 9.97
C GLU A 104 7.67 -8.84 9.85
N GLY A 105 6.54 -9.31 10.36
CA GLY A 105 5.25 -8.63 10.30
C GLY A 105 4.82 -8.03 11.63
N VAL A 106 4.11 -6.91 11.55
CA VAL A 106 3.27 -6.38 12.64
C VAL A 106 1.85 -6.18 12.14
N PHE A 107 0.88 -6.46 13.02
CA PHE A 107 -0.53 -6.44 12.69
C PHE A 107 -1.34 -5.64 13.70
N LEU A 108 -2.31 -4.88 13.18
CA LEU A 108 -3.33 -4.19 13.94
C LEU A 108 -4.70 -4.60 13.42
N LYS A 109 -5.39 -5.41 14.23
CA LYS A 109 -6.76 -5.82 13.99
C LYS A 109 -7.73 -4.64 14.16
N LYS A 110 -8.80 -4.61 13.38
CA LYS A 110 -9.94 -3.69 13.59
C LYS A 110 -10.58 -3.92 14.96
N SER A 111 -11.07 -2.84 15.57
CA SER A 111 -11.41 -2.82 17.01
C SER A 111 -12.85 -3.22 17.36
N LYS A 112 -13.77 -3.29 16.38
CA LYS A 112 -15.20 -3.54 16.63
C LYS A 112 -15.78 -4.74 15.86
N GLY A 113 -16.67 -5.44 16.55
CA GLY A 113 -17.50 -6.53 16.01
C GLY A 113 -16.74 -7.82 15.76
N ASP A 114 -17.33 -8.70 14.96
CA ASP A 114 -16.72 -9.96 14.52
C ASP A 114 -15.71 -9.76 13.37
N SER A 115 -15.29 -8.52 13.09
CA SER A 115 -14.27 -8.24 12.07
C SER A 115 -13.00 -9.00 12.44
N LEU A 116 -12.61 -9.95 11.60
CA LEU A 116 -11.37 -10.71 11.80
C LEU A 116 -10.17 -10.01 11.17
N ASP A 117 -10.40 -9.03 10.31
CA ASP A 117 -9.40 -8.38 9.50
C ASP A 117 -8.76 -7.13 10.13
N GLY A 118 -7.66 -6.68 9.53
CA GLY A 118 -6.92 -5.50 9.97
C GLY A 118 -5.86 -5.06 8.97
N CYS A 119 -4.96 -4.19 9.42
CA CYS A 119 -3.82 -3.74 8.64
C CYS A 119 -2.52 -4.39 9.12
N ALA A 120 -1.63 -4.74 8.20
CA ALA A 120 -0.33 -5.30 8.51
C ALA A 120 0.81 -4.55 7.80
N VAL A 121 1.96 -4.45 8.46
CA VAL A 121 3.22 -4.01 7.84
C VAL A 121 4.25 -5.11 7.97
N PHE A 122 4.80 -5.55 6.86
CA PHE A 122 5.96 -6.45 6.80
C PHE A 122 7.19 -5.69 6.32
N TYR A 123 8.37 -6.01 6.86
CA TYR A 123 9.63 -5.41 6.43
C TYR A 123 10.76 -6.45 6.38
N LYS A 124 11.70 -6.28 5.43
CA LYS A 124 12.90 -7.15 5.32
C LYS A 124 13.85 -6.87 6.49
N THR A 125 14.06 -7.87 7.34
CA THR A 125 14.85 -7.75 8.58
C THR A 125 16.34 -7.46 8.37
N LEU A 126 16.88 -7.81 7.20
CA LEU A 126 18.26 -7.46 6.82
C LEU A 126 18.42 -5.97 6.49
N GLU A 127 17.35 -5.31 6.04
CA GLU A 127 17.36 -3.90 5.61
C GLU A 127 16.85 -2.97 6.73
N PHE A 128 15.87 -3.41 7.51
CA PHE A 128 15.21 -2.59 8.52
C PHE A 128 15.01 -3.32 9.84
N LYS A 129 15.04 -2.54 10.93
CA LYS A 129 14.59 -2.95 12.26
C LYS A 129 13.35 -2.15 12.64
N LEU A 130 12.41 -2.77 13.33
CA LEU A 130 11.27 -2.07 13.90
C LEU A 130 11.74 -1.15 15.05
N GLY A 131 11.33 0.11 14.97
CA GLY A 131 11.44 1.11 16.02
C GLY A 131 10.09 1.29 16.71
N ASN A 132 9.61 2.53 16.75
CA ASN A 132 8.33 2.84 17.41
C ASN A 132 7.15 2.32 16.58
N ARG A 133 6.18 1.71 17.27
CA ARG A 133 4.86 1.36 16.73
C ARG A 133 3.80 2.22 17.40
N HIS A 134 2.80 2.63 16.64
CA HIS A 134 1.61 3.30 17.13
C HIS A 134 0.37 2.75 16.42
N ASP A 135 -0.64 2.41 17.22
CA ASP A 135 -1.91 1.86 16.76
C ASP A 135 -2.96 2.96 16.86
N LEU A 136 -3.40 3.48 15.71
CA LEU A 136 -4.40 4.53 15.65
C LEU A 136 -5.77 3.90 15.39
N LEU A 137 -6.70 4.09 16.33
CA LEU A 137 -8.10 3.69 16.18
C LEU A 137 -8.91 4.93 15.81
N TYR A 138 -9.58 4.91 14.66
CA TYR A 138 -10.47 6.01 14.30
C TYR A 138 -11.72 6.00 15.17
N ARG A 139 -12.27 7.18 15.43
CA ARG A 139 -13.48 7.38 16.22
C ARG A 139 -14.44 8.27 15.46
N ASP A 140 -15.74 8.02 15.65
CA ASP A 140 -16.80 8.87 15.12
C ASP A 140 -16.91 10.20 15.91
N GLU A 141 -17.77 11.10 15.45
CA GLU A 141 -18.02 12.41 16.09
C GLU A 141 -18.50 12.30 17.54
N LEU A 142 -19.10 11.16 17.91
CA LEU A 142 -19.58 10.86 19.26
C LEU A 142 -18.51 10.14 20.11
N ASN A 143 -17.28 10.05 19.59
CA ASN A 143 -16.13 9.40 20.22
C ASN A 143 -16.30 7.88 20.43
N ASN A 144 -17.19 7.23 19.67
CA ASN A 144 -17.25 5.77 19.59
C ASN A 144 -16.26 5.27 18.54
N ASP A 145 -15.69 4.07 18.71
CA ASP A 145 -14.75 3.57 17.69
C ASP A 145 -15.42 3.40 16.32
N ASP A 146 -14.77 3.83 15.25
CA ASP A 146 -15.29 3.75 13.88
C ASP A 146 -14.81 2.47 13.16
N ASN A 147 -14.46 1.42 13.91
CA ASN A 147 -13.90 0.12 13.48
C ASN A 147 -12.61 0.16 12.65
N GLN A 148 -12.39 1.20 11.84
CA GLN A 148 -11.25 1.41 10.98
C GLN A 148 -10.03 1.79 11.82
N VAL A 149 -8.85 1.47 11.29
CA VAL A 149 -7.57 1.60 11.99
C VAL A 149 -6.48 2.09 11.04
N ALA A 150 -5.45 2.73 11.59
CA ALA A 150 -4.18 2.93 10.93
C ALA A 150 -3.04 2.37 11.77
N LEU A 151 -2.18 1.57 11.14
CA LEU A 151 -0.97 1.03 11.75
C LEU A 151 0.22 1.88 11.34
N SER A 152 0.85 2.50 12.32
CA SER A 152 2.00 3.38 12.14
C SER A 152 3.26 2.73 12.71
N VAL A 153 4.31 2.62 11.92
CA VAL A 153 5.61 2.09 12.33
C VAL A 153 6.76 2.97 11.89
N VAL A 154 7.78 3.07 12.73
CA VAL A 154 9.06 3.68 12.38
C VAL A 154 10.06 2.56 12.12
N LEU A 155 10.57 2.49 10.89
CA LEU A 155 11.57 1.52 10.47
C LEU A 155 12.96 2.17 10.46
N GLN A 156 13.92 1.55 11.14
CA GLN A 156 15.32 2.01 11.16
C GLN A 156 16.14 1.18 10.18
N HIS A 157 16.72 1.83 9.18
CA HIS A 157 17.61 1.18 8.21
C HIS A 157 18.88 0.66 8.93
N THR A 158 19.18 -0.62 8.75
CA THR A 158 20.19 -1.35 9.53
C THR A 158 21.59 -0.77 9.38
N ARG A 159 21.95 -0.34 8.17
CA ARG A 159 23.32 0.10 7.85
C ARG A 159 23.59 1.57 8.14
N SER A 160 22.59 2.44 8.00
CA SER A 160 22.76 3.89 8.15
C SER A 160 22.11 4.46 9.40
N SER A 161 21.33 3.66 10.14
CA SER A 161 20.50 4.09 11.27
C SER A 161 19.47 5.18 10.94
N ARG A 162 19.27 5.51 9.66
CA ARG A 162 18.23 6.44 9.23
C ARG A 162 16.86 5.82 9.44
N LYS A 163 15.93 6.61 9.95
CA LYS A 163 14.55 6.21 10.22
C LYS A 163 13.64 6.62 9.07
N VAL A 164 12.62 5.80 8.81
CA VAL A 164 11.51 6.06 7.89
C VAL A 164 10.22 5.73 8.62
N HIS A 165 9.25 6.62 8.55
CA HIS A 165 7.91 6.42 9.08
C HIS A 165 7.02 5.83 7.98
N VAL A 166 6.46 4.66 8.24
CA VAL A 166 5.54 3.97 7.33
C VAL A 166 4.20 3.82 8.02
N VAL A 167 3.13 4.14 7.30
CA VAL A 167 1.76 4.00 7.77
C VAL A 167 0.95 3.22 6.73
N THR A 168 0.09 2.32 7.21
CA THR A 168 -0.98 1.68 6.42
C THR A 168 -2.31 1.96 7.08
N THR A 169 -3.36 2.22 6.29
CA THR A 169 -4.71 2.46 6.78
C THR A 169 -5.75 1.92 5.81
N HIS A 170 -6.91 1.55 6.33
CA HIS A 170 -8.07 1.18 5.54
C HIS A 170 -9.24 2.07 5.98
N LEU A 171 -9.60 3.05 5.16
CA LEU A 171 -10.66 4.01 5.48
C LEU A 171 -12.06 3.45 5.22
N LYS A 172 -13.09 4.15 5.70
CA LYS A 172 -14.50 3.75 5.60
C LYS A 172 -14.90 3.42 4.16
N ALA A 173 -15.34 2.18 3.95
CA ALA A 173 -15.87 1.72 2.66
C ALA A 173 -17.29 2.25 2.38
N LYS A 174 -17.77 2.02 1.16
CA LYS A 174 -19.05 2.48 0.57
C LYS A 174 -19.10 3.96 0.23
N ASP A 175 -19.89 4.31 -0.79
CA ASP A 175 -19.83 5.63 -1.43
C ASP A 175 -20.31 6.76 -0.50
N ASP A 176 -21.36 6.51 0.29
CA ASP A 176 -22.04 7.50 1.14
C ASP A 176 -21.24 8.00 2.37
N PHE A 177 -20.00 7.52 2.55
CA PHE A 177 -19.18 7.82 3.73
C PHE A 177 -17.96 8.71 3.45
N GLU A 178 -18.01 9.55 2.40
CA GLU A 178 -16.88 10.43 2.08
C GLU A 178 -16.55 11.41 3.21
N ASP A 179 -17.56 11.95 3.89
CA ASP A 179 -17.37 12.83 5.05
C ASP A 179 -16.69 12.09 6.21
N VAL A 180 -17.07 10.84 6.46
CA VAL A 180 -16.44 9.99 7.47
C VAL A 180 -14.97 9.71 7.11
N ARG A 181 -14.68 9.37 5.84
CA ARG A 181 -13.30 9.20 5.38
C ARG A 181 -12.48 10.47 5.55
N LEU A 182 -13.09 11.64 5.31
CA LEU A 182 -12.44 12.93 5.48
C LEU A 182 -12.10 13.21 6.96
N GLU A 183 -12.98 12.88 7.89
CA GLU A 183 -12.66 13.01 9.32
C GLU A 183 -11.59 12.00 9.75
N GLN A 184 -11.65 10.76 9.26
CA GLN A 184 -10.60 9.76 9.51
C GLN A 184 -9.23 10.24 9.03
N ILE A 185 -9.14 10.78 7.79
CA ILE A 185 -7.85 11.24 7.28
C ILE A 185 -7.34 12.49 7.99
N LYS A 186 -8.22 13.38 8.45
CA LYS A 186 -7.83 14.53 9.29
C LYS A 186 -7.24 14.08 10.62
N VAL A 187 -7.83 13.08 11.27
CA VAL A 187 -7.28 12.48 12.51
C VAL A 187 -5.89 11.89 12.25
N LEU A 188 -5.73 11.15 11.14
CA LEU A 188 -4.42 10.63 10.77
C LEU A 188 -3.42 11.76 10.49
N SER A 189 -3.80 12.80 9.75
CA SER A 189 -2.95 13.97 9.48
C SER A 189 -2.50 14.67 10.77
N LEU A 190 -3.39 14.85 11.75
CA LEU A 190 -3.02 15.40 13.05
C LEU A 190 -1.98 14.54 13.77
N PHE A 191 -2.13 13.21 13.72
CA PHE A 191 -1.13 12.29 14.26
C PHE A 191 0.21 12.40 13.52
N LEU A 192 0.21 12.42 12.18
CA LEU A 192 1.42 12.46 11.36
C LEU A 192 2.20 13.78 11.47
N THR A 193 1.52 14.86 11.84
CA THR A 193 2.12 16.19 12.01
C THR A 193 2.64 16.46 13.41
N GLN A 194 2.53 15.50 14.34
CA GLN A 194 3.18 15.60 15.65
C GLN A 194 4.70 15.72 15.49
N GLU A 195 5.36 16.53 16.34
CA GLU A 195 6.80 16.84 16.21
C GLU A 195 7.71 15.60 16.15
N CYS A 196 7.34 14.54 16.87
CA CYS A 196 8.09 13.28 16.89
C CYS A 196 8.09 12.52 15.55
N TYR A 197 7.16 12.84 14.64
CA TYR A 197 7.01 12.21 13.32
C TYR A 197 7.23 13.17 12.16
N ALA A 198 6.90 14.45 12.31
CA ALA A 198 6.86 15.43 11.22
C ALA A 198 8.20 15.63 10.48
N THR A 199 9.33 15.31 11.13
CA THR A 199 10.68 15.42 10.56
C THR A 199 11.20 14.12 9.93
N LEU A 200 10.46 13.01 10.07
CA LEU A 200 10.86 11.73 9.50
C LEU A 200 10.45 11.64 8.02
N PRO A 201 11.26 10.96 7.18
CA PRO A 201 10.80 10.50 5.88
C PRO A 201 9.53 9.65 6.04
N LEU A 202 8.42 10.13 5.49
CA LEU A 202 7.10 9.53 5.63
C LEU A 202 6.66 8.85 4.33
N VAL A 203 6.08 7.66 4.47
CA VAL A 203 5.31 6.94 3.46
C VAL A 203 3.95 6.57 4.06
N VAL A 204 2.86 6.91 3.36
CA VAL A 204 1.49 6.54 3.75
C VAL A 204 0.91 5.66 2.64
N CYS A 205 0.60 4.43 3.00
CA CYS A 205 -0.07 3.44 2.17
C CYS A 205 -1.50 3.26 2.66
N GLY A 206 -2.40 2.84 1.79
CA GLY A 206 -3.73 2.45 2.23
C GLY A 206 -4.74 2.28 1.11
N ASP A 207 -5.77 1.49 1.38
CA ASP A 207 -7.06 1.58 0.71
C ASP A 207 -7.84 2.72 1.34
N LEU A 208 -7.86 3.86 0.65
CA LEU A 208 -8.51 5.07 1.14
C LEU A 208 -10.00 5.12 0.76
N ASN A 209 -10.48 4.16 -0.04
CA ASN A 209 -11.86 4.13 -0.55
C ASN A 209 -12.35 5.42 -1.26
N THR A 210 -11.43 6.31 -1.66
CA THR A 210 -11.68 7.63 -2.27
C THR A 210 -10.96 7.75 -3.62
N GLU A 211 -11.58 8.41 -4.60
CA GLU A 211 -10.98 8.65 -5.91
C GLU A 211 -9.93 9.77 -5.84
N CYS A 212 -9.10 9.90 -6.88
CA CYS A 212 -8.00 10.87 -6.92
C CYS A 212 -8.46 12.35 -7.02
N ASP A 213 -9.74 12.59 -7.27
CA ASP A 213 -10.40 13.91 -7.21
C ASP A 213 -11.23 14.10 -5.93
N GLY A 214 -11.24 13.11 -5.03
CA GLY A 214 -11.96 13.14 -3.76
C GLY A 214 -11.33 14.05 -2.71
N PRO A 215 -12.12 14.52 -1.72
CA PRO A 215 -11.65 15.43 -0.67
C PRO A 215 -10.57 14.82 0.22
N VAL A 216 -10.57 13.51 0.46
CA VAL A 216 -9.53 12.81 1.22
C VAL A 216 -8.18 12.88 0.51
N TYR A 217 -8.17 12.59 -0.80
CA TYR A 217 -6.98 12.71 -1.64
C TYR A 217 -6.47 14.16 -1.65
N ALA A 218 -7.37 15.12 -1.88
CA ALA A 218 -7.04 16.54 -1.88
C ALA A 218 -6.44 17.00 -0.53
N HIS A 219 -6.99 16.54 0.60
CA HIS A 219 -6.49 16.87 1.93
C HIS A 219 -5.03 16.45 2.12
N LEU A 220 -4.67 15.21 1.74
CA LEU A 220 -3.29 14.72 1.86
C LEU A 220 -2.32 15.48 0.95
N MET A 221 -2.72 15.72 -0.30
CA MET A 221 -1.92 16.44 -1.30
C MET A 221 -1.66 17.90 -0.92
N GLN A 222 -2.61 18.53 -0.25
CA GLN A 222 -2.54 19.96 0.11
C GLN A 222 -1.95 20.20 1.49
N LEU A 223 -1.65 19.15 2.27
CA LEU A 223 -1.16 19.29 3.64
C LEU A 223 0.28 19.86 3.66
N PRO A 224 0.48 21.14 4.03
CA PRO A 224 1.75 21.83 3.79
C PRO A 224 2.91 21.28 4.64
N THR A 225 2.58 20.74 5.82
CA THR A 225 3.55 20.23 6.79
C THR A 225 4.25 18.97 6.30
N LEU A 226 3.52 18.06 5.63
CA LEU A 226 4.06 16.75 5.21
C LEU A 226 4.59 16.76 3.76
N LYS A 227 4.08 17.68 2.91
CA LYS A 227 4.43 17.80 1.48
C LYS A 227 4.37 16.45 0.75
N LEU A 228 3.23 15.79 0.88
CA LEU A 228 2.98 14.48 0.28
C LEU A 228 2.71 14.61 -1.23
N ASP A 229 3.14 13.60 -1.98
CA ASP A 229 2.67 13.34 -3.33
C ASP A 229 2.44 11.84 -3.51
N SER A 230 1.60 11.46 -4.47
CA SER A 230 1.37 10.07 -4.84
C SER A 230 2.50 9.56 -5.74
N ALA A 231 3.01 8.38 -5.43
CA ALA A 231 4.09 7.76 -6.19
C ALA A 231 3.71 7.52 -7.66
N TYR A 232 2.50 7.01 -7.94
CA TYR A 232 2.10 6.72 -9.31
C TYR A 232 1.81 8.00 -10.09
N ARG A 233 1.15 8.99 -9.47
CA ARG A 233 0.97 10.32 -10.05
C ARG A 233 2.30 10.97 -10.41
N GLN A 234 3.28 10.98 -9.50
CA GLN A 234 4.57 11.60 -9.78
C GLN A 234 5.36 10.85 -10.87
N PHE A 235 5.21 9.53 -10.96
CA PHE A 235 5.90 8.71 -11.96
C PHE A 235 5.30 8.85 -13.36
N TYR A 236 3.97 8.81 -13.50
CA TYR A 236 3.28 8.84 -14.79
C TYR A 236 2.72 10.23 -15.18
N GLY A 237 2.79 11.21 -14.28
CA GLY A 237 2.10 12.50 -14.40
C GLY A 237 0.60 12.46 -14.07
N LYS A 238 0.05 11.28 -13.79
CA LYS A 238 -1.35 11.04 -13.41
C LYS A 238 -1.48 9.72 -12.65
N GLU A 239 -2.59 9.57 -11.93
CA GLU A 239 -2.91 8.31 -11.26
C GLU A 239 -3.17 7.17 -12.25
N PRO A 240 -3.00 5.90 -11.82
CA PRO A 240 -3.30 4.77 -12.67
C PRO A 240 -4.80 4.73 -12.99
N PRO A 241 -5.19 4.07 -14.10
CA PRO A 241 -6.60 3.99 -14.49
C PRO A 241 -7.47 3.22 -13.48
N HIS A 242 -6.86 2.33 -12.69
CA HIS A 242 -7.52 1.59 -11.63
C HIS A 242 -6.48 0.96 -10.68
N THR A 243 -6.92 0.72 -9.45
CA THR A 243 -6.28 -0.15 -8.46
C THR A 243 -7.23 -1.25 -7.98
N THR A 244 -8.52 -1.14 -8.29
CA THR A 244 -9.51 -2.21 -8.15
C THR A 244 -10.41 -2.27 -9.38
N LEU A 245 -10.73 -3.49 -9.81
CA LEU A 245 -11.55 -3.74 -10.99
C LEU A 245 -12.42 -4.98 -10.74
N LYS A 246 -13.67 -4.76 -10.31
CA LYS A 246 -14.56 -5.82 -9.83
C LYS A 246 -15.99 -5.67 -10.34
N HIS A 247 -16.65 -6.79 -10.55
CA HIS A 247 -18.06 -6.83 -10.92
C HIS A 247 -18.91 -7.29 -9.73
N ARG A 248 -19.81 -6.41 -9.27
CA ARG A 248 -20.84 -6.72 -8.27
C ARG A 248 -22.19 -6.34 -8.87
N PRO A 249 -23.03 -7.31 -9.29
CA PRO A 249 -24.25 -7.04 -10.02
C PRO A 249 -25.10 -5.97 -9.34
N PRO A 250 -25.63 -4.98 -10.09
CA PRO A 250 -25.56 -4.85 -11.54
C PRO A 250 -24.35 -4.06 -12.07
N ILE A 251 -23.38 -3.69 -11.21
CA ILE A 251 -22.37 -2.67 -11.51
C ILE A 251 -20.97 -3.29 -11.61
N THR A 252 -20.27 -2.97 -12.69
CA THR A 252 -18.80 -3.10 -12.74
C THR A 252 -18.18 -1.83 -12.18
N ARG A 253 -17.37 -1.96 -11.13
CA ARG A 253 -16.65 -0.84 -10.51
C ARG A 253 -15.18 -0.92 -10.90
N ARG A 254 -14.71 0.17 -11.51
CA ARG A 254 -13.31 0.44 -11.80
C ARG A 254 -12.94 1.71 -11.05
N ARG A 255 -12.00 1.62 -10.12
CA ARG A 255 -11.65 2.73 -9.24
C ARG A 255 -10.15 2.77 -8.97
N THR A 256 -9.64 3.95 -8.66
CA THR A 256 -8.31 4.13 -8.09
C THR A 256 -8.50 4.62 -6.67
N ILE A 257 -8.28 3.72 -5.71
CA ILE A 257 -8.53 3.97 -4.28
C ILE A 257 -7.39 3.52 -3.38
N ASP A 258 -6.37 2.86 -3.95
CA ASP A 258 -5.19 2.40 -3.26
C ASP A 258 -4.02 3.31 -3.62
N TYR A 259 -3.30 3.82 -2.62
CA TYR A 259 -2.27 4.82 -2.84
C TYR A 259 -0.98 4.52 -2.09
N ILE A 260 0.14 5.02 -2.64
CA ILE A 260 1.43 5.14 -1.95
C ILE A 260 1.79 6.62 -1.97
N PHE A 261 1.46 7.34 -0.91
CA PHE A 261 1.91 8.71 -0.70
C PHE A 261 3.28 8.73 -0.04
N TYR A 262 4.09 9.72 -0.38
CA TYR A 262 5.41 9.89 0.21
C TYR A 262 5.78 11.36 0.36
N SER A 263 6.57 11.66 1.38
CA SER A 263 7.04 13.03 1.66
C SER A 263 8.13 13.47 0.66
N THR A 264 7.77 14.36 -0.26
CA THR A 264 8.64 14.80 -1.37
C THR A 264 9.91 15.54 -0.93
N GLN A 265 9.88 16.12 0.27
CA GLN A 265 11.04 16.76 0.88
C GLN A 265 12.11 15.77 1.36
N HIS A 266 11.75 14.51 1.58
CA HIS A 266 12.67 13.48 2.10
C HIS A 266 13.07 12.43 1.05
N PHE A 267 12.25 12.23 0.02
CA PHE A 267 12.53 11.29 -1.06
C PHE A 267 12.70 12.00 -2.40
N LYS A 268 13.51 11.42 -3.29
CA LYS A 268 13.48 11.75 -4.72
C LYS A 268 12.19 11.24 -5.35
N SER A 269 11.89 11.71 -6.57
CA SER A 269 10.82 11.12 -7.39
C SER A 269 11.01 9.59 -7.50
N PRO A 270 9.92 8.81 -7.58
CA PRO A 270 9.99 7.36 -7.69
C PRO A 270 10.89 6.91 -8.84
N SER A 271 11.82 5.98 -8.57
CA SER A 271 12.71 5.46 -9.62
C SER A 271 12.05 4.39 -10.46
N SER A 272 11.03 3.73 -9.93
CA SER A 272 10.27 2.70 -10.62
C SER A 272 8.94 2.44 -9.93
N VAL A 273 7.97 1.94 -10.69
CA VAL A 273 6.66 1.48 -10.19
C VAL A 273 6.30 0.12 -10.77
N LEU A 274 5.38 -0.60 -10.12
CA LEU A 274 4.86 -1.86 -10.63
C LEU A 274 3.70 -1.63 -11.59
N ARG A 275 3.85 -1.99 -12.87
CA ARG A 275 2.87 -1.73 -13.93
C ARG A 275 1.50 -2.29 -13.57
N ILE A 276 0.43 -1.51 -13.66
CA ILE A 276 -0.95 -2.01 -13.50
C ILE A 276 -1.34 -2.88 -14.72
N PRO A 277 -1.94 -4.07 -14.53
CA PRO A 277 -2.44 -4.87 -15.65
C PRO A 277 -3.54 -4.11 -16.41
N SER A 278 -3.64 -4.31 -17.71
CA SER A 278 -4.75 -3.76 -18.50
C SER A 278 -6.04 -4.54 -18.23
N GLU A 279 -7.20 -3.95 -18.56
CA GLU A 279 -8.49 -4.65 -18.45
C GLU A 279 -8.52 -5.92 -19.32
N GLU A 280 -7.85 -5.90 -20.47
CA GLU A 280 -7.69 -7.09 -21.34
C GLU A 280 -6.87 -8.18 -20.65
N GLU A 281 -5.80 -7.82 -19.94
CA GLU A 281 -4.97 -8.78 -19.19
C GLU A 281 -5.71 -9.37 -17.99
N VAL A 282 -6.56 -8.58 -17.33
CA VAL A 282 -7.44 -9.03 -16.25
C VAL A 282 -8.52 -9.98 -16.79
N GLY A 283 -9.11 -9.64 -17.93
CA GLY A 283 -10.15 -10.42 -18.59
C GLY A 283 -11.56 -10.19 -18.04
N GLU A 284 -12.53 -10.87 -18.66
CA GLU A 284 -13.98 -10.64 -18.43
C GLU A 284 -14.49 -11.14 -17.07
N ALA A 285 -13.72 -12.00 -16.38
CA ALA A 285 -14.04 -12.43 -15.03
C ALA A 285 -13.80 -11.33 -13.98
N PHE A 286 -13.10 -10.25 -14.37
CA PHE A 286 -12.65 -9.19 -13.46
C PHE A 286 -11.85 -9.75 -12.27
N LEU A 287 -11.76 -9.02 -11.17
CA LEU A 287 -11.06 -9.46 -9.96
C LEU A 287 -12.04 -9.76 -8.82
N PRO A 288 -11.75 -10.76 -7.95
CA PRO A 288 -10.65 -11.72 -8.05
C PRO A 288 -10.92 -12.77 -9.15
N CYS A 289 -9.89 -13.46 -9.62
CA CYS A 289 -10.01 -14.50 -10.64
C CYS A 289 -8.98 -15.62 -10.43
N GLU A 290 -8.98 -16.63 -11.32
CA GLU A 290 -8.02 -17.75 -11.27
C GLU A 290 -6.56 -17.30 -11.17
N ARG A 291 -6.24 -16.14 -11.75
CA ARG A 291 -4.89 -15.59 -11.88
C ARG A 291 -4.60 -14.43 -10.94
N TYR A 292 -5.53 -14.06 -10.07
CA TYR A 292 -5.31 -12.96 -9.12
C TYR A 292 -6.18 -13.10 -7.84
N PRO A 293 -5.58 -13.02 -6.64
CA PRO A 293 -6.22 -13.45 -5.40
C PRO A 293 -7.08 -12.39 -4.69
N SER A 294 -7.12 -11.16 -5.19
CA SER A 294 -7.84 -10.05 -4.57
C SER A 294 -8.59 -9.29 -5.65
N ASP A 295 -9.63 -8.55 -5.26
CA ASP A 295 -10.31 -7.57 -6.09
C ASP A 295 -9.56 -6.24 -6.23
N HIS A 296 -8.51 -6.06 -5.45
CA HIS A 296 -7.54 -4.97 -5.55
C HIS A 296 -6.25 -5.48 -6.19
N ILE A 297 -5.48 -4.56 -6.77
CA ILE A 297 -4.22 -4.83 -7.47
C ILE A 297 -3.09 -4.34 -6.58
N ALA A 298 -2.13 -5.22 -6.29
CA ALA A 298 -0.92 -4.82 -5.58
C ALA A 298 -0.21 -3.70 -6.37
N ILE A 299 0.01 -2.57 -5.73
CA ILE A 299 0.80 -1.45 -6.28
C ILE A 299 2.14 -1.40 -5.55
N MET A 300 3.20 -0.98 -6.24
CA MET A 300 4.52 -0.90 -5.63
C MET A 300 5.33 0.21 -6.27
N SER A 301 6.13 0.89 -5.44
CA SER A 301 7.03 1.95 -5.88
C SER A 301 8.39 1.81 -5.20
N VAL A 302 9.46 2.20 -5.92
CA VAL A 302 10.80 2.31 -5.37
C VAL A 302 11.12 3.78 -5.14
N LEU A 303 11.23 4.15 -3.87
CA LEU A 303 11.56 5.47 -3.39
C LEU A 303 13.04 5.52 -2.99
N VAL A 304 13.70 6.66 -3.21
CA VAL A 304 15.10 6.86 -2.83
C VAL A 304 15.20 8.01 -1.86
N LEU A 305 15.72 7.75 -0.66
CA LEU A 305 15.91 8.80 0.33
C LEU A 305 16.92 9.82 -0.18
N ARG A 306 16.61 11.10 0.00
CA ARG A 306 17.56 12.19 -0.19
C ARG A 306 18.67 12.08 0.87
N PRO A 307 19.91 12.50 0.56
CA PRO A 307 20.95 12.66 1.58
C PRO A 307 20.49 13.62 2.69
N GLN A 308 20.94 13.39 3.92
CA GLN A 308 20.82 14.42 4.96
C GLN A 308 21.82 15.53 4.61
N LEU A 309 21.34 16.78 4.60
CA LEU A 309 22.19 17.97 4.50
C LEU A 309 22.96 18.18 5.82
#